data_AF-A0A1Q7EP64-F1
#
_entry.id   AF-A0A1Q7EP64-F1
#
_cell.length_a   1.000
_cell.length_b   1.000
_cell.length_c   1.000
_cell.angle_alpha   90.00
_cell.angle_beta   90.00
_cell.angle_gamma   90.00
#
_symmetry.space_group_name_H-M   'P 1'
#
loop_
_entity.id
_entity.type
_entity.pdbx_description
1 polymer ?
#
loop_
_entity_poly.entity_id
_entity_poly.type
_entity_poly.pdbx_seq_one_letter_code
_entity_poly.pdbx_strand_id
1 'polypeptide(L)'
;MNPIAVDDILNLHEYEKVREERRRAIIALKAVRRVPVGRYLSFVFENRETVSFQIQEMCRTERIVDEARIGEEVEVYNALLPGPGELAATMMIEITESSQIKPVLDRLLGIDTRDYVRMEVGPHTIVGVFEAGHSDEERGKISAVHFVRFPLSPEARRIFRQAPVALVVDHPTARARTVLSEETARSLARDLE
;
A
#
# COMPACT_ATOMS: atom_id res chain seq x y z
N MET A 1 -6.21 12.10 7.42
CA MET A 1 -4.73 12.18 7.45
C MET A 1 -4.26 13.46 6.74
N ASN A 2 -3.25 14.15 7.28
CA ASN A 2 -2.66 15.33 6.62
C ASN A 2 -1.66 14.90 5.54
N PRO A 3 -1.66 15.53 4.35
CA PRO A 3 -0.64 15.31 3.34
C PRO A 3 0.77 15.60 3.86
N ILE A 4 1.77 15.05 3.16
CA ILE A 4 3.18 15.40 3.37
C ILE A 4 3.44 16.73 2.66
N ALA A 5 4.10 17.66 3.35
CA ALA A 5 4.58 18.91 2.81
C ALA A 5 6.09 18.84 2.53
N VAL A 6 6.59 19.75 1.70
CA VAL A 6 8.04 19.86 1.44
C VAL A 6 8.83 20.08 2.73
N ASP A 7 8.28 20.86 3.68
CA ASP A 7 8.88 21.12 4.99
C ASP A 7 9.05 19.86 5.87
N ASP A 8 8.34 18.78 5.57
CA ASP A 8 8.53 17.49 6.23
C ASP A 8 9.78 16.74 5.74
N ILE A 9 10.36 17.18 4.61
CA ILE A 9 11.49 16.55 3.95
C ILE A 9 12.78 17.23 4.40
N LEU A 10 13.47 16.58 5.35
CA LEU A 10 14.86 16.87 5.72
C LEU A 10 15.76 16.94 4.49
N ASN A 11 16.69 17.91 4.49
CA ASN A 11 17.78 17.91 3.52
C ASN A 11 18.68 16.67 3.71
N LEU A 12 19.47 16.35 2.68
CA LEU A 12 20.30 15.15 2.66
C LEU A 12 21.21 15.01 3.89
N HIS A 13 21.84 16.10 4.33
CA HIS A 13 22.77 16.05 5.46
C HIS A 13 22.05 15.70 6.77
N GLU A 14 20.91 16.33 7.05
CA GLU A 14 20.12 16.03 8.25
C GLU A 14 19.48 14.65 8.17
N TYR A 15 19.05 14.22 6.99
CA TYR A 15 18.47 12.90 6.81
C TYR A 15 19.48 11.77 7.07
N GLU A 16 20.73 11.89 6.59
CA GLU A 16 21.78 10.88 6.84
C GLU A 16 22.02 10.62 8.33
N LYS A 17 21.91 11.65 9.18
CA LYS A 17 22.09 11.51 10.64
C LYS A 17 21.07 10.58 11.29
N VAL A 18 19.84 10.56 10.77
CA VAL A 18 18.70 9.83 11.35
C VAL A 18 18.29 8.60 10.53
N ARG A 19 18.89 8.41 9.35
CA ARG A 19 18.45 7.42 8.35
C ARG A 19 18.37 6.01 8.90
N GLU A 20 19.41 5.52 9.58
CA GLU A 20 19.44 4.14 10.06
C GLU A 20 18.42 3.87 11.19
N GLU A 21 18.10 4.88 12.00
CA GLU A 21 17.01 4.78 12.97
C GLU A 21 15.65 4.76 12.28
N ARG A 22 15.40 5.72 11.39
CA ARG A 22 14.16 5.79 10.60
C ARG A 22 13.93 4.53 9.80
N ARG A 23 14.96 4.00 9.13
CA ARG A 23 14.88 2.75 8.36
C ARG A 23 14.47 1.57 9.24
N ARG A 24 15.06 1.42 10.43
CA ARG A 24 14.68 0.35 11.38
C ARG A 24 13.23 0.49 11.83
N ALA A 25 12.80 1.71 12.16
CA ALA A 25 11.42 1.99 12.55
C ALA A 25 10.43 1.65 11.43
N ILE A 26 10.72 2.04 10.17
CA ILE A 26 9.86 1.78 9.02
C ILE A 26 9.81 0.29 8.66
N ILE A 27 10.91 -0.46 8.82
CA ILE A 27 10.89 -1.92 8.64
C ILE A 27 9.94 -2.56 9.66
N ALA A 28 10.04 -2.18 10.94
CA ALA A 28 9.15 -2.70 11.99
C ALA A 28 7.69 -2.32 11.72
N LEU A 29 7.42 -1.07 11.32
CA LEU A 29 6.09 -0.61 10.97
C LEU A 29 5.51 -1.38 9.77
N LYS A 30 6.28 -1.54 8.70
CA LYS A 30 5.85 -2.29 7.51
C LYS A 30 5.64 -3.76 7.81
N ALA A 31 6.35 -4.36 8.77
CA ALA A 31 6.12 -5.74 9.17
C ALA A 31 4.70 -5.93 9.75
N VAL A 32 4.24 -5.00 10.59
CA VAL A 32 2.89 -5.02 11.17
C VAL A 32 1.81 -4.72 10.11
N ARG A 33 2.13 -3.86 9.15
CA ARG A 33 1.21 -3.37 8.10
C ARG A 33 1.25 -4.19 6.81
N ARG A 34 2.01 -5.29 6.78
CA ARG A 34 2.08 -6.21 5.64
C ARG A 34 1.13 -7.38 5.83
N VAL A 35 0.21 -7.56 4.90
CA VAL A 35 -0.77 -8.64 4.88
C VAL A 35 -0.51 -9.54 3.67
N PRO A 36 0.07 -10.74 3.85
CA PRO A 36 0.17 -11.72 2.77
C PRO A 36 -1.21 -12.31 2.47
N VAL A 37 -1.54 -12.49 1.19
CA VAL A 37 -2.81 -13.10 0.75
C VAL A 37 -2.54 -14.16 -0.31
N GLY A 38 -2.74 -15.42 0.08
CA GLY A 38 -2.42 -16.55 -0.79
C GLY A 38 -0.92 -16.70 -1.00
N ARG A 39 -0.52 -17.13 -2.21
CA ARG A 39 0.86 -17.54 -2.49
C ARG A 39 1.77 -16.39 -2.92
N TYR A 40 1.26 -15.49 -3.75
CA TYR A 40 2.10 -14.51 -4.46
C TYR A 40 1.79 -13.06 -4.09
N LEU A 41 0.73 -12.80 -3.32
CA LEU A 41 0.28 -11.43 -3.07
C LEU A 41 0.64 -11.02 -1.66
N SER A 42 1.15 -9.80 -1.54
CA SER A 42 1.24 -9.11 -0.27
C SER A 42 0.75 -7.68 -0.41
N PHE A 43 0.13 -7.17 0.65
CA PHE A 43 -0.37 -5.81 0.70
C PHE A 43 0.33 -5.09 1.83
N VAL A 44 1.05 -4.02 1.53
CA VAL A 44 1.63 -3.13 2.53
C VAL A 44 0.73 -1.92 2.63
N PHE A 45 0.00 -1.80 3.74
CA PHE A 45 -0.84 -0.64 3.99
C PHE A 45 0.03 0.58 4.30
N GLU A 46 -0.11 1.61 3.49
CA GLU A 46 0.71 2.82 3.58
C GLU A 46 0.09 3.80 4.60
N ASN A 47 0.95 4.62 5.21
CA ASN A 47 0.57 5.77 6.01
C ASN A 47 1.57 6.89 5.81
N ARG A 48 1.39 8.00 6.55
CA ARG A 48 2.28 9.15 6.46
C ARG A 48 3.75 8.81 6.71
N GLU A 49 4.04 7.90 7.64
CA GLU A 49 5.42 7.52 7.97
C GLU A 49 6.06 6.69 6.86
N THR A 50 5.34 5.71 6.30
CA THR A 50 5.87 4.88 5.21
C THR A 50 6.09 5.68 3.93
N VAL A 51 5.18 6.59 3.59
CA VAL A 51 5.28 7.46 2.41
C VAL A 51 6.36 8.52 2.58
N SER A 52 6.44 9.18 3.75
CA SER A 52 7.50 10.15 4.03
C SER A 52 8.89 9.52 3.93
N PHE A 53 9.04 8.29 4.40
CA PHE A 53 10.29 7.54 4.24
C PHE A 53 10.60 7.22 2.76
N GLN A 54 9.59 6.91 1.95
CA GLN A 54 9.80 6.68 0.51
C GLN A 54 10.26 7.95 -0.22
N ILE A 55 9.63 9.09 0.06
CA ILE A 55 10.04 10.39 -0.51
C ILE A 55 11.49 10.69 -0.11
N GLN A 56 11.82 10.52 1.17
CA GLN A 56 13.19 10.72 1.66
C GLN A 56 14.22 9.82 0.98
N GLU A 57 13.93 8.53 0.85
CA GLU A 57 14.83 7.61 0.15
C GLU A 57 14.95 7.93 -1.35
N MET A 58 13.89 8.43 -1.99
CA MET A 58 13.93 8.90 -3.38
C MET A 58 14.83 10.12 -3.52
N CYS A 59 14.58 11.19 -2.75
CA CYS A 59 15.42 12.39 -2.76
C CYS A 59 16.90 12.07 -2.45
N ARG A 60 17.16 11.15 -1.52
CA ARG A 60 18.53 10.72 -1.19
C ARG A 60 19.20 9.96 -2.33
N THR A 61 18.52 8.99 -2.91
CA THR A 61 19.08 8.13 -3.96
C THR A 61 19.38 8.93 -5.23
N GLU A 62 18.45 9.78 -5.62
CA GLU A 62 18.56 10.65 -6.81
C GLU A 62 19.25 11.99 -6.53
N ARG A 63 19.69 12.22 -5.28
CA ARG A 63 20.33 13.46 -4.81
C ARG A 63 19.55 14.73 -5.13
N ILE A 64 18.24 14.67 -4.99
CA ILE A 64 17.33 15.80 -5.21
C ILE A 64 17.45 16.76 -4.03
N VAL A 65 17.92 17.98 -4.30
CA VAL A 65 18.09 19.06 -3.31
C VAL A 65 17.34 20.33 -3.69
N ASP A 66 16.86 20.41 -4.92
CA ASP A 66 16.05 21.51 -5.41
C ASP A 66 14.62 21.40 -4.85
N GLU A 67 14.13 22.47 -4.25
CA GLU A 67 12.86 22.49 -3.53
C GLU A 67 11.66 22.21 -4.45
N ALA A 68 11.68 22.71 -5.68
CA ALA A 68 10.61 22.47 -6.64
C ALA A 68 10.56 20.99 -7.03
N ARG A 69 11.72 20.37 -7.28
CA ARG A 69 11.80 18.93 -7.55
C ARG A 69 11.42 18.07 -6.35
N ILE A 70 11.72 18.50 -5.12
CA ILE A 70 11.22 17.82 -3.91
C ILE A 70 9.69 17.93 -3.86
N GLY A 71 9.12 19.08 -4.21
CA GLY A 71 7.68 19.29 -4.34
C GLY A 71 7.03 18.31 -5.32
N GLU A 72 7.62 18.12 -6.50
CA GLU A 72 7.15 17.13 -7.50
C GLU A 72 7.11 15.71 -6.91
N GLU A 73 8.15 15.27 -6.22
CA GLU A 73 8.18 13.96 -5.56
C GLU A 73 7.11 13.86 -4.46
N VAL A 74 6.98 14.89 -3.63
CA VAL A 74 5.96 14.95 -2.58
C VAL A 74 4.55 14.81 -3.16
N GLU A 75 4.25 15.52 -4.26
CA GLU A 75 2.96 15.42 -4.94
C GLU A 75 2.68 14.01 -5.46
N VAL A 76 3.66 13.39 -6.14
CA VAL A 76 3.54 12.02 -6.66
C VAL A 76 3.28 11.02 -5.54
N TYR A 77 4.07 11.06 -4.47
CA TYR A 77 3.97 10.09 -3.38
C TYR A 77 2.78 10.35 -2.46
N ASN A 78 2.28 11.58 -2.36
CA ASN A 78 1.04 11.88 -1.63
C ASN A 78 -0.16 11.12 -2.20
N ALA A 79 -0.13 10.73 -3.49
CA ALA A 79 -1.14 9.84 -4.05
C ALA A 79 -1.23 8.50 -3.29
N LEU A 80 -0.14 8.02 -2.66
CA LEU A 80 -0.15 6.77 -1.90
C LEU A 80 -0.81 6.89 -0.52
N LEU A 81 -1.07 8.11 -0.05
CA LEU A 81 -1.70 8.30 1.25
C LEU A 81 -3.19 7.95 1.21
N PRO A 82 -3.73 7.38 2.30
CA PRO A 82 -5.17 7.21 2.43
C PRO A 82 -5.90 8.56 2.48
N GLY A 83 -7.01 8.65 1.75
CA GLY A 83 -7.97 9.74 1.90
C GLY A 83 -8.77 9.64 3.21
N PRO A 84 -9.62 10.64 3.51
CA PRO A 84 -10.47 10.61 4.69
C PRO A 84 -11.39 9.37 4.74
N GLY A 85 -11.24 8.55 5.77
CA GLY A 85 -12.03 7.33 5.94
C GLY A 85 -11.64 6.18 5.02
N GLU A 86 -10.46 6.25 4.39
CA GLU A 86 -9.94 5.22 3.51
C GLU A 86 -8.71 4.53 4.11
N LEU A 87 -8.41 3.35 3.61
CA LEU A 87 -7.09 2.74 3.75
C LEU A 87 -6.44 2.65 2.37
N ALA A 88 -5.15 2.91 2.28
CA ALA A 88 -4.37 2.76 1.06
C ALA A 88 -3.33 1.65 1.24
N ALA A 89 -3.10 0.84 0.22
CA ALA A 89 -2.09 -0.20 0.22
C ALA A 89 -1.37 -0.32 -1.11
N THR A 90 -0.09 -0.66 -1.02
CA THR A 90 0.71 -1.14 -2.14
C THR A 90 0.58 -2.66 -2.21
N MET A 91 -0.09 -3.17 -3.23
CA MET A 91 -0.14 -4.60 -3.56
C MET A 91 1.11 -4.97 -4.35
N MET A 92 1.81 -6.01 -3.91
CA MET A 92 2.99 -6.56 -4.58
C MET A 92 2.76 -8.02 -4.95
N ILE A 93 3.15 -8.37 -6.18
CA ILE A 93 3.23 -9.75 -6.65
C ILE A 93 4.67 -10.24 -6.42
N GLU A 94 4.86 -10.98 -5.34
CA GLU A 94 6.17 -11.46 -4.89
C GLU A 94 6.49 -12.83 -5.49
N ILE A 95 7.42 -12.86 -6.45
CA ILE A 95 7.89 -14.07 -7.13
C ILE A 95 9.39 -14.25 -6.87
N THR A 96 9.76 -15.34 -6.19
CA THR A 96 11.16 -15.62 -5.83
C THR A 96 11.96 -16.24 -6.96
N GLU A 97 11.31 -17.00 -7.86
CA GLU A 97 11.97 -17.69 -8.96
C GLU A 97 11.79 -16.91 -10.26
N SER A 98 12.90 -16.47 -10.87
CA SER A 98 12.87 -15.65 -12.10
C SER A 98 12.15 -16.33 -13.27
N SER A 99 12.25 -17.66 -13.37
CA SER A 99 11.55 -18.47 -14.39
C SER A 99 10.02 -18.38 -14.28
N GLN A 100 9.50 -18.10 -13.08
CA GLN A 100 8.07 -18.06 -12.78
C GLN A 100 7.46 -16.66 -12.92
N ILE A 101 8.27 -15.62 -13.14
CA ILE A 101 7.78 -14.23 -13.17
C ILE A 101 6.67 -14.06 -14.21
N LYS A 102 6.99 -14.29 -15.49
CA LYS A 102 6.02 -14.13 -16.58
C LYS A 102 4.80 -15.06 -16.42
N PRO A 103 4.96 -16.37 -16.17
CA PRO A 103 3.81 -17.27 -15.97
C PRO A 103 2.88 -16.89 -14.81
N VAL A 104 3.41 -16.36 -13.70
CA VAL A 104 2.60 -15.91 -12.57
C VAL A 104 1.88 -14.61 -12.90
N LEU A 105 2.58 -13.63 -13.48
CA LEU A 105 1.99 -12.37 -13.91
C LEU A 105 0.86 -12.61 -14.93
N ASP A 106 1.10 -13.40 -15.98
CA ASP A 106 0.09 -13.73 -17.01
C ASP A 106 -1.18 -14.35 -16.39
N ARG A 107 -1.04 -15.14 -15.30
CA ARG A 107 -2.19 -15.73 -14.60
C ARG A 107 -2.97 -14.72 -13.77
N LEU A 108 -2.32 -13.68 -13.25
CA LEU A 108 -2.94 -12.67 -12.39
C LEU A 108 -3.42 -11.45 -13.19
N LEU A 109 -3.33 -11.48 -14.51
CA LEU A 109 -3.82 -10.41 -15.38
C LEU A 109 -5.29 -10.09 -15.05
N GLY A 110 -5.58 -8.82 -14.81
CA GLY A 110 -6.92 -8.35 -14.42
C GLY A 110 -7.23 -8.48 -12.93
N ILE A 111 -6.28 -8.86 -12.07
CA ILE A 111 -6.51 -8.90 -10.61
C ILE A 111 -6.87 -7.54 -10.02
N ASP A 112 -6.36 -6.48 -10.62
CA ASP A 112 -6.64 -5.09 -10.28
C ASP A 112 -7.89 -4.53 -10.96
N THR A 113 -8.65 -5.40 -11.64
CA THR A 113 -9.95 -5.06 -12.24
C THR A 113 -11.10 -5.68 -11.45
N ARG A 114 -12.31 -5.16 -11.68
CA ARG A 114 -13.55 -5.61 -11.02
C ARG A 114 -13.43 -5.59 -9.48
N ASP A 115 -14.08 -6.54 -8.82
CA ASP A 115 -14.27 -6.65 -7.37
C ASP A 115 -13.48 -7.82 -6.75
N TYR A 116 -12.40 -8.26 -7.43
CA TYR A 116 -11.60 -9.40 -7.00
C TYR A 116 -10.85 -9.15 -5.70
N VAL A 117 -10.39 -7.92 -5.45
CA VAL A 117 -9.73 -7.55 -4.19
C VAL A 117 -10.71 -6.78 -3.32
N ARG A 118 -10.98 -7.29 -2.12
CA ARG A 118 -11.94 -6.70 -1.19
C ARG A 118 -11.50 -6.87 0.26
N MET A 119 -11.94 -5.94 1.09
CA MET A 119 -11.78 -5.99 2.54
C MET A 119 -13.13 -6.29 3.18
N GLU A 120 -13.16 -7.29 4.06
CA GLU A 120 -14.33 -7.62 4.88
C GLU A 120 -14.13 -7.04 6.27
N VAL A 121 -15.12 -6.31 6.78
CA VAL A 121 -15.14 -5.74 8.14
C VAL A 121 -16.47 -6.12 8.78
N GLY A 122 -16.49 -7.21 9.56
CA GLY A 122 -17.75 -7.78 10.06
C GLY A 122 -18.72 -8.10 8.92
N PRO A 123 -19.94 -7.51 8.88
CA PRO A 123 -20.91 -7.72 7.80
C PRO A 123 -20.66 -6.86 6.55
N HIS A 124 -19.67 -5.97 6.56
CA HIS A 124 -19.41 -5.02 5.48
C HIS A 124 -18.34 -5.55 4.53
N THR A 125 -18.57 -5.38 3.23
CA THR A 125 -17.60 -5.66 2.18
C THR A 125 -17.21 -4.38 1.48
N ILE A 126 -15.92 -4.09 1.41
CA ILE A 126 -15.34 -2.90 0.80
C ILE A 126 -14.51 -3.35 -0.39
N VAL A 127 -14.94 -2.99 -1.60
CA VAL A 127 -14.20 -3.30 -2.83
C VAL A 127 -12.95 -2.41 -2.91
N GLY A 128 -11.81 -3.00 -3.27
CA GLY A 128 -10.59 -2.27 -3.52
C GLY A 128 -10.68 -1.47 -4.81
N VAL A 129 -10.33 -0.20 -4.74
CA VAL A 129 -10.28 0.72 -5.88
C VAL A 129 -8.83 0.89 -6.30
N PHE A 130 -8.46 0.29 -7.42
CA PHE A 130 -7.11 0.39 -7.98
C PHE A 130 -6.91 1.70 -8.74
N GLU A 131 -5.67 2.19 -8.75
CA GLU A 131 -5.28 3.29 -9.62
C GLU A 131 -5.14 2.81 -11.07
N ALA A 132 -5.71 3.58 -12.01
CA ALA A 132 -5.68 3.24 -13.43
C ALA A 132 -4.25 3.26 -13.99
N GLY A 133 -3.97 2.43 -15.00
CA GLY A 133 -2.74 2.47 -15.80
C GLY A 133 -1.59 1.54 -15.35
N HIS A 134 -1.74 0.76 -14.28
CA HIS A 134 -0.74 -0.23 -13.83
C HIS A 134 -0.95 -1.64 -14.42
N SER A 135 -2.14 -1.91 -14.95
CA SER A 135 -2.42 -3.02 -15.86
C SER A 135 -2.83 -2.46 -17.21
N ASP A 136 -2.28 -3.06 -18.26
CA ASP A 136 -2.70 -2.84 -19.62
C ASP A 136 -3.20 -4.19 -20.14
N GLU A 137 -4.51 -4.43 -19.98
CA GLU A 137 -5.18 -5.64 -20.46
C GLU A 137 -5.05 -5.77 -21.99
N GLU A 138 -5.04 -4.66 -22.74
CA GLU A 138 -4.88 -4.65 -24.20
C GLU A 138 -3.46 -5.00 -24.65
N ARG A 139 -2.44 -4.67 -23.84
CA ARG A 139 -1.03 -5.03 -24.10
C ARG A 139 -0.58 -6.30 -23.36
N GLY A 140 -1.45 -6.94 -22.59
CA GLY A 140 -1.15 -8.15 -21.82
C GLY A 140 -0.05 -7.95 -20.78
N LYS A 141 0.07 -6.74 -20.20
CA LYS A 141 1.10 -6.41 -19.21
C LYS A 141 0.44 -6.07 -17.87
N ILE A 142 0.82 -6.82 -16.85
CA ILE A 142 0.52 -6.53 -15.45
C ILE A 142 1.80 -6.09 -14.74
N SER A 143 1.73 -5.03 -13.95
CA SER A 143 2.81 -4.60 -13.07
C SER A 143 2.99 -5.57 -11.90
N ALA A 144 4.20 -5.70 -11.37
CA ALA A 144 4.39 -6.42 -10.10
C ALA A 144 3.91 -5.61 -8.89
N VAL A 145 3.59 -4.32 -9.08
CA VAL A 145 3.21 -3.38 -8.02
C VAL A 145 1.96 -2.62 -8.47
N HIS A 146 0.96 -2.58 -7.60
CA HIS A 146 -0.29 -1.85 -7.81
C HIS A 146 -0.67 -1.06 -6.56
N PHE A 147 -1.38 0.05 -6.74
CA PHE A 147 -1.93 0.84 -5.64
C PHE A 147 -3.44 0.61 -5.55
N VAL A 148 -3.91 0.31 -4.34
CA VAL A 148 -5.32 0.04 -4.07
C VAL A 148 -5.78 0.84 -2.85
N ARG A 149 -6.98 1.43 -2.96
CA ARG A 149 -7.66 2.12 -1.86
C ARG A 149 -8.90 1.35 -1.43
N PHE A 150 -9.21 1.41 -0.15
CA PHE A 150 -10.41 0.83 0.45
C PHE A 150 -11.21 1.96 1.09
N PRO A 151 -12.27 2.47 0.44
CA PRO A 151 -13.12 3.51 1.00
C PRO A 151 -14.12 2.89 1.99
N LEU A 152 -13.86 3.02 3.29
CA LEU A 152 -14.71 2.41 4.31
C LEU A 152 -15.93 3.29 4.60
N SER A 153 -17.12 2.67 4.62
CA SER A 153 -18.34 3.35 5.06
C SER A 153 -18.22 3.79 6.53
N PRO A 154 -18.98 4.81 6.98
CA PRO A 154 -19.02 5.20 8.39
C PRO A 154 -19.30 4.02 9.34
N GLU A 155 -20.19 3.10 8.94
CA GLU A 155 -20.57 1.92 9.71
C GLU A 155 -19.41 0.94 9.86
N ALA A 156 -18.71 0.65 8.76
CA ALA A 156 -17.54 -0.22 8.76
C ALA A 156 -16.41 0.36 9.63
N ARG A 157 -16.14 1.67 9.51
CA ARG A 157 -15.12 2.36 10.34
C ARG A 157 -15.43 2.27 11.82
N ARG A 158 -16.68 2.47 12.21
CA ARG A 158 -17.11 2.44 13.62
C ARG A 158 -16.83 1.09 14.29
N ILE A 159 -16.94 -0.01 13.54
CA ILE A 159 -16.73 -1.36 14.07
C ILE A 159 -15.34 -1.93 13.76
N PHE A 160 -14.50 -1.23 13.00
CA PHE A 160 -13.24 -1.77 12.45
C PHE A 160 -12.31 -2.37 13.52
N ARG A 161 -12.23 -1.74 14.71
CA ARG A 161 -11.41 -2.23 15.83
C ARG A 161 -12.00 -3.42 16.58
N GLN A 162 -13.31 -3.67 16.43
CA GLN A 162 -14.07 -4.62 17.24
C GLN A 162 -14.50 -5.85 16.43
N ALA A 163 -14.63 -5.69 15.11
CA ALA A 163 -15.02 -6.75 14.21
C ALA A 163 -13.78 -7.45 13.62
N PRO A 164 -13.90 -8.74 13.26
CA PRO A 164 -12.90 -9.39 12.42
C PRO A 164 -12.76 -8.64 11.10
N VAL A 165 -11.51 -8.33 10.74
CA VAL A 165 -11.15 -7.73 9.44
C VAL A 165 -10.40 -8.76 8.62
N ALA A 166 -10.75 -8.91 7.34
CA ALA A 166 -10.03 -9.79 6.44
C ALA A 166 -9.79 -9.13 5.08
N LEU A 167 -8.66 -9.45 4.47
CA LEU A 167 -8.37 -9.13 3.08
C LEU A 167 -8.64 -10.36 2.22
N VAL A 168 -9.39 -10.18 1.15
CA VAL A 168 -9.87 -11.25 0.27
C VAL A 168 -9.45 -10.95 -1.14
N VAL A 169 -8.91 -11.98 -1.80
CA VAL A 169 -8.65 -12.01 -3.23
C VAL A 169 -9.48 -13.15 -3.81
N ASP A 170 -10.32 -12.87 -4.80
CA ASP A 170 -11.25 -13.81 -5.41
C ASP A 170 -11.13 -13.80 -6.95
N HIS A 171 -9.89 -13.80 -7.44
CA HIS A 171 -9.57 -13.85 -8.86
C HIS A 171 -9.71 -15.30 -9.39
N PRO A 172 -10.11 -15.54 -10.65
CA PRO A 172 -10.28 -16.90 -11.19
C PRO A 172 -9.08 -17.83 -11.02
N THR A 173 -7.87 -17.27 -11.04
CA THR A 173 -6.60 -18.01 -10.91
C THR A 173 -5.95 -17.88 -9.52
N ALA A 174 -6.52 -17.06 -8.63
CA ALA A 174 -6.00 -16.81 -7.30
C ALA A 174 -7.14 -16.49 -6.33
N ARG A 175 -7.43 -17.42 -5.42
CA ARG A 175 -8.43 -17.24 -4.36
C ARG A 175 -7.78 -17.43 -3.01
N ALA A 176 -7.87 -16.42 -2.16
CA ALA A 176 -7.32 -16.45 -0.81
C ALA A 176 -8.01 -15.44 0.09
N ARG A 177 -7.98 -15.72 1.38
CA ARG A 177 -8.51 -14.85 2.43
C ARG A 177 -7.56 -14.88 3.61
N THR A 178 -7.19 -13.70 4.09
CA THR A 178 -6.32 -13.53 5.25
C THR A 178 -7.03 -12.67 6.27
N VAL A 179 -7.27 -13.21 7.47
CA VAL A 179 -7.76 -12.44 8.61
C VAL A 179 -6.60 -11.62 9.16
N LEU A 180 -6.81 -10.32 9.34
CA LEU A 180 -5.80 -9.42 9.89
C LEU A 180 -5.54 -9.79 11.36
N SER A 181 -4.28 -9.70 11.76
CA SER A 181 -3.93 -9.79 13.18
C SER A 181 -4.54 -8.61 13.95
N GLU A 182 -4.74 -8.76 15.25
CA GLU A 182 -5.20 -7.66 16.11
C GLU A 182 -4.23 -6.47 16.08
N GLU A 183 -2.92 -6.73 15.98
CA GLU A 183 -1.89 -5.70 15.87
C GLU A 183 -2.02 -4.92 14.55
N THR A 184 -2.16 -5.63 13.43
CA THR A 184 -2.39 -5.02 12.12
C THR A 184 -3.68 -4.19 12.14
N ALA A 185 -4.80 -4.76 12.57
CA ALA A 185 -6.09 -4.05 12.62
C ALA A 185 -6.02 -2.79 13.50
N ARG A 186 -5.36 -2.85 14.66
CA ARG A 186 -5.13 -1.68 15.52
C ARG A 186 -4.22 -0.63 14.86
N SER A 187 -3.22 -1.05 14.08
CA SER A 187 -2.37 -0.13 13.33
C SER A 187 -3.17 0.59 12.25
N LEU A 188 -3.95 -0.14 11.44
CA LEU A 188 -4.72 0.44 10.33
C LEU A 188 -5.86 1.33 10.81
N ALA A 189 -6.47 1.00 11.97
CA ALA A 189 -7.55 1.81 12.54
C ALA A 189 -7.14 3.27 12.80
N ARG A 190 -5.85 3.56 13.01
CA ARG A 190 -5.35 4.92 13.24
C ARG A 190 -5.41 5.78 11.98
N ASP A 191 -5.43 5.17 10.80
CA ASP A 191 -5.45 5.90 9.53
C ASP A 191 -6.88 6.25 9.10
N LEU A 192 -7.89 5.66 9.77
CA LEU A 192 -9.32 5.90 9.53
C LEU A 192 -9.90 7.06 10.36
N GLU A 193 -9.11 7.60 11.29
CA GLU A 193 -9.41 8.75 12.14
C GLU A 193 -9.12 10.08 11.43
#